data_AF-A0A7S1QF31-F1
#
_entry.id   AF-A0A7S1QF31-F1
#
_cell.length_a   1.000
_cell.length_b   1.000
_cell.length_c   1.000
_cell.angle_alpha   90.00
_cell.angle_beta   90.00
_cell.angle_gamma   90.00
#
_symmetry.space_group_name_H-M   'P 1'
#
loop_
_entity.id
_entity.type
_entity.pdbx_description
1 polymer ?
#
loop_
_entity_poly.entity_id
_entity_poly.type
_entity_poly.pdbx_seq_one_letter_code
_entity_poly.pdbx_strand_id
1 'polypeptide(L)'
;CEESERLFGIPSKGWTGTKCLEPGEQIACEDITSEFMCDSALKNFGIKCRGWGGNKCLKYKVDAHDIDHPGACESAPAKLGIQVLGWGGSKCLKKGDTCKDIATPGVCNDAIRRLGLNCRGWGGSACLSPKDKCANITSEYLCRDANERFTGFNCTGWDSFLEQCIQR
;
A
#
# COMPACT_ATOMS: atom_id res chain seq x y z
N CYS A 1 -18.01 -0.23 -23.88
CA CYS A 1 -18.50 -1.60 -23.63
C CYS A 1 -20.01 -1.66 -23.70
N GLU A 2 -20.73 -0.79 -22.99
CA GLU A 2 -22.20 -0.74 -23.04
C GLU A 2 -22.75 -0.59 -24.47
N GLU A 3 -22.07 0.21 -25.30
CA GLU A 3 -22.44 0.46 -26.69
C GLU A 3 -21.69 -0.42 -27.71
N SER A 4 -20.82 -1.35 -27.29
CA SER A 4 -19.91 -2.05 -28.23
C SER A 4 -20.66 -2.93 -29.21
N GLU A 5 -21.75 -3.54 -28.76
CA GLU A 5 -22.59 -4.38 -29.62
C GLU A 5 -23.36 -3.52 -30.63
N ARG A 6 -23.95 -2.41 -30.18
CA ARG A 6 -24.69 -1.51 -31.06
C ARG A 6 -23.80 -0.83 -32.09
N LEU A 7 -22.60 -0.38 -31.71
CA LEU A 7 -21.72 0.40 -32.58
C LEU A 7 -20.81 -0.48 -33.45
N PHE A 8 -20.36 -1.62 -32.94
CA PHE A 8 -19.32 -2.42 -33.58
C PHE A 8 -19.72 -3.88 -33.80
N GLY A 9 -20.92 -4.31 -33.35
CA GLY A 9 -21.33 -5.71 -33.42
C GLY A 9 -20.52 -6.63 -32.49
N ILE A 10 -19.79 -6.06 -31.52
CA ILE A 10 -18.95 -6.82 -30.57
C ILE A 10 -19.74 -6.97 -29.26
N PRO A 11 -20.24 -8.19 -28.95
CA PRO A 11 -20.96 -8.42 -27.71
C PRO A 11 -20.03 -8.24 -26.50
N SER A 12 -20.55 -7.63 -25.44
CA SER A 12 -19.80 -7.36 -24.22
C SER A 12 -20.68 -7.57 -22.99
N LYS A 13 -20.15 -8.27 -21.98
CA LYS A 13 -20.85 -8.49 -20.70
C LYS A 13 -20.67 -7.38 -19.68
N GLY A 14 -19.83 -6.40 -19.97
CA GLY A 14 -19.60 -5.26 -19.08
C GLY A 14 -18.16 -4.77 -19.15
N TRP A 15 -17.85 -3.78 -18.31
CA TRP A 15 -16.53 -3.18 -18.20
C TRP A 15 -15.93 -3.47 -16.83
N THR A 16 -14.71 -3.99 -16.78
CA THR A 16 -14.05 -4.30 -15.51
C THR A 16 -13.37 -3.10 -14.85
N GLY A 17 -13.19 -2.01 -15.59
CA GLY A 17 -12.32 -0.89 -15.20
C GLY A 17 -11.21 -0.64 -16.21
N THR A 18 -10.76 -1.67 -16.91
CA THR A 18 -9.67 -1.61 -17.90
C THR A 18 -9.98 -2.29 -19.23
N LYS A 19 -10.88 -3.27 -19.26
CA LYS A 19 -11.30 -3.95 -20.50
C LYS A 19 -12.80 -4.29 -20.52
N CYS A 20 -13.34 -4.42 -21.73
CA CYS A 20 -14.67 -5.00 -21.93
C CYS A 20 -14.57 -6.51 -21.75
N LEU A 21 -15.58 -7.12 -21.14
CA LEU A 21 -15.65 -8.57 -20.95
C LEU A 21 -16.28 -9.26 -22.14
N GLU A 22 -15.66 -10.34 -22.58
CA GLU A 22 -16.19 -11.17 -23.66
C GLU A 22 -17.33 -12.07 -23.17
N PRO A 23 -18.27 -12.48 -24.05
CA PRO A 23 -19.30 -13.44 -23.69
C PRO A 23 -18.73 -14.79 -23.25
N GLY A 24 -19.03 -15.20 -22.02
CA GLY A 24 -18.61 -16.50 -21.48
C GLY A 24 -17.28 -16.45 -20.73
N GLU A 25 -16.59 -15.31 -20.74
CA GLU A 25 -15.41 -15.08 -19.90
C GLU A 25 -15.79 -15.18 -18.41
N GLN A 26 -15.03 -15.97 -17.65
CA GLN A 26 -15.15 -16.03 -16.20
C GLN A 26 -14.38 -14.87 -15.58
N ILE A 27 -14.99 -14.18 -14.64
CA ILE A 27 -14.41 -13.03 -13.96
C ILE A 27 -14.22 -13.32 -12.47
N ALA A 28 -13.03 -13.02 -11.97
CA ALA A 28 -12.73 -13.00 -10.55
C ALA A 28 -12.81 -11.56 -10.01
N CYS A 29 -12.87 -11.42 -8.68
CA CYS A 29 -12.89 -10.10 -8.05
C CYS A 29 -11.64 -9.30 -8.41
N GLU A 30 -10.46 -9.94 -8.46
CA GLU A 30 -9.21 -9.26 -8.74
C GLU A 30 -9.12 -8.66 -10.16
N ASP A 31 -10.00 -9.09 -11.09
CA ASP A 31 -10.05 -8.57 -12.46
C ASP A 31 -10.82 -7.24 -12.55
N ILE A 32 -11.60 -6.89 -11.51
CA ILE A 32 -12.36 -5.64 -11.45
C ILE A 32 -11.46 -4.55 -10.87
N THR A 33 -11.04 -3.61 -11.72
CA THR A 33 -10.13 -2.50 -11.38
C THR A 33 -10.84 -1.15 -11.31
N SER A 34 -12.17 -1.16 -11.12
CA SER A 34 -12.98 0.04 -10.87
C SER A 34 -13.77 -0.11 -9.58
N GLU A 35 -13.67 0.86 -8.67
CA GLU A 35 -14.41 0.88 -7.41
C GLU A 35 -15.92 0.77 -7.62
N PHE A 36 -16.46 1.58 -8.54
CA PHE A 36 -17.87 1.55 -8.89
C PHE A 36 -18.34 0.18 -9.39
N MET A 37 -17.51 -0.48 -10.21
CA MET A 37 -17.82 -1.83 -10.70
C MET A 37 -17.68 -2.89 -9.61
N CYS A 38 -16.74 -2.71 -8.68
CA CYS A 38 -16.56 -3.58 -7.52
C CYS A 38 -17.78 -3.54 -6.59
N ASP A 39 -18.29 -2.33 -6.29
CA ASP A 39 -19.49 -2.13 -5.47
C ASP A 39 -20.74 -2.74 -6.13
N SER A 40 -20.79 -2.75 -7.46
CA SER A 40 -21.88 -3.33 -8.24
C SER A 40 -21.59 -4.75 -8.75
N ALA A 41 -20.53 -5.42 -8.26
CA ALA A 41 -20.04 -6.66 -8.86
C ALA A 41 -21.07 -7.80 -8.86
N LEU A 42 -21.87 -7.89 -7.78
CA LEU A 42 -22.93 -8.89 -7.69
C LEU A 42 -24.02 -8.64 -8.72
N LYS A 43 -24.37 -7.38 -8.98
CA LYS A 43 -25.39 -6.99 -9.94
C LYS A 43 -24.91 -7.14 -11.38
N ASN A 44 -23.69 -6.68 -11.67
CA ASN A 44 -23.16 -6.60 -13.03
C ASN A 44 -22.54 -7.91 -13.51
N PHE A 45 -21.96 -8.69 -12.62
CA PHE A 45 -21.19 -9.89 -12.97
C PHE A 45 -21.67 -11.16 -12.25
N GLY A 46 -22.62 -11.06 -11.31
CA GLY A 46 -23.09 -12.21 -10.54
C GLY A 46 -22.05 -12.75 -9.53
N ILE A 47 -20.97 -12.02 -9.28
CA ILE A 47 -19.91 -12.43 -8.35
C ILE A 47 -19.99 -11.63 -7.05
N LYS A 48 -19.79 -12.33 -5.93
CA LYS A 48 -19.75 -11.69 -4.62
C LYS A 48 -18.30 -11.42 -4.23
N CYS A 49 -17.93 -10.15 -4.14
CA CYS A 49 -16.60 -9.73 -3.70
C CYS A 49 -16.62 -9.25 -2.26
N ARG A 50 -15.43 -9.14 -1.66
CA ARG A 50 -15.28 -8.62 -0.30
C ARG A 50 -15.46 -7.10 -0.26
N GLY A 51 -15.03 -6.40 -1.31
CA GLY A 51 -15.14 -4.96 -1.48
C GLY A 51 -13.89 -4.38 -2.15
N TRP A 52 -13.81 -3.06 -2.24
CA TRP A 52 -12.71 -2.38 -2.94
C TRP A 52 -11.42 -2.33 -2.13
N GLY A 53 -10.30 -2.73 -2.74
CA GLY A 53 -8.96 -2.70 -2.13
C GLY A 53 -8.11 -1.50 -2.53
N GLY A 54 -8.45 -0.83 -3.63
CA GLY A 54 -7.75 0.38 -4.06
C GLY A 54 -7.41 0.42 -5.54
N ASN A 55 -6.73 -0.60 -6.05
CA ASN A 55 -6.52 -0.79 -7.49
C ASN A 55 -7.41 -1.88 -8.08
N LYS A 56 -7.94 -2.77 -7.22
CA LYS A 56 -8.81 -3.86 -7.61
C LYS A 56 -9.81 -4.24 -6.51
N CYS A 57 -10.83 -4.98 -6.91
CA CYS A 57 -11.77 -5.58 -6.00
C CYS A 57 -11.14 -6.78 -5.28
N LEU A 58 -11.49 -6.97 -4.02
CA LEU A 58 -10.93 -7.99 -3.15
C LEU A 58 -11.77 -9.25 -3.18
N LYS A 59 -11.11 -10.41 -3.25
CA LYS A 59 -11.74 -11.71 -2.96
C LYS A 59 -11.96 -11.89 -1.46
N TYR A 60 -12.64 -12.97 -1.08
CA TYR A 60 -12.72 -13.39 0.31
C TYR A 60 -11.36 -13.94 0.82
N LYS A 61 -11.13 -13.84 2.13
CA LYS A 61 -9.89 -14.26 2.83
C LYS A 61 -8.63 -13.46 2.41
N VAL A 62 -8.80 -12.15 2.28
CA VAL A 62 -7.70 -11.18 2.12
C VAL A 62 -7.30 -10.60 3.48
N ASP A 63 -6.11 -10.00 3.55
CA ASP A 63 -5.64 -9.27 4.73
C ASP A 63 -5.41 -7.78 4.45
N ALA A 64 -4.86 -7.04 5.42
CA ALA A 64 -4.64 -5.60 5.27
C ALA A 64 -3.67 -5.25 4.13
N HIS A 65 -2.68 -6.09 3.85
CA HIS A 65 -1.66 -5.81 2.83
C HIS A 65 -2.23 -5.86 1.41
N ASP A 66 -3.39 -6.49 1.22
CA ASP A 66 -4.11 -6.49 -0.06
C ASP A 66 -4.79 -5.15 -0.36
N ILE A 67 -4.83 -4.21 0.60
CA ILE A 67 -5.43 -2.89 0.44
C ILE A 67 -4.33 -1.88 0.13
N ASP A 68 -4.36 -1.33 -1.08
CA ASP A 68 -3.36 -0.42 -1.65
C ASP A 68 -3.90 1.00 -1.91
N HIS A 69 -5.03 1.35 -1.29
CA HIS A 69 -5.57 2.71 -1.29
C HIS A 69 -5.85 3.23 0.12
N PRO A 70 -5.45 4.48 0.45
CA PRO A 70 -5.56 5.01 1.80
C PRO A 70 -7.00 5.11 2.30
N GLY A 71 -7.95 5.55 1.47
CA GLY A 71 -9.37 5.63 1.86
C GLY A 71 -10.02 4.25 2.03
N ALA A 72 -9.56 3.25 1.27
CA ALA A 72 -10.01 1.87 1.46
C ALA A 72 -9.45 1.30 2.77
N CYS A 73 -8.18 1.59 3.08
CA CYS A 73 -7.53 1.21 4.32
C CYS A 73 -8.23 1.80 5.56
N GLU A 74 -8.53 3.10 5.55
CA GLU A 74 -9.24 3.77 6.65
C GLU A 74 -10.62 3.17 6.92
N SER A 75 -11.35 2.82 5.86
CA SER A 75 -12.71 2.25 5.98
C SER A 75 -12.75 0.72 6.09
N ALA A 76 -11.61 0.03 5.98
CA ALA A 76 -11.54 -1.43 5.94
C ALA A 76 -12.11 -2.13 7.18
N PRO A 77 -11.90 -1.65 8.43
CA PRO A 77 -12.53 -2.26 9.60
C PRO A 77 -14.05 -2.25 9.53
N ALA A 78 -14.64 -1.13 9.09
CA ALA A 78 -16.08 -0.95 9.05
C ALA A 78 -16.74 -1.62 7.83
N LYS A 79 -16.16 -1.45 6.63
CA LYS A 79 -16.71 -1.96 5.37
C LYS A 79 -16.36 -3.41 5.11
N LEU A 80 -15.12 -3.80 5.42
CA LEU A 80 -14.55 -5.09 5.04
C LEU A 80 -14.33 -6.01 6.24
N GLY A 81 -14.52 -5.54 7.48
CA GLY A 81 -14.23 -6.32 8.68
C GLY A 81 -12.77 -6.78 8.77
N ILE A 82 -11.84 -6.07 8.12
CA ILE A 82 -10.40 -6.36 8.13
C ILE A 82 -9.77 -5.49 9.20
N GLN A 83 -9.08 -6.10 10.16
CA GLN A 83 -8.32 -5.35 11.16
C GLN A 83 -7.07 -4.76 10.53
N VAL A 84 -6.88 -3.46 10.74
CA VAL A 84 -5.74 -2.71 10.22
C VAL A 84 -5.13 -1.85 11.32
N LEU A 85 -3.83 -1.62 11.21
CA LEU A 85 -3.09 -0.69 12.05
C LEU A 85 -3.18 0.74 11.53
N GLY A 86 -3.32 0.89 10.21
CA GLY A 86 -3.42 2.17 9.51
C GLY A 86 -2.67 2.16 8.18
N TRP A 87 -2.66 3.30 7.50
CA TRP A 87 -2.00 3.44 6.20
C TRP A 87 -0.48 3.57 6.34
N GLY A 88 0.28 2.67 5.72
CA GLY A 88 1.75 2.66 5.74
C GLY A 88 2.41 3.54 4.67
N GLY A 89 1.63 4.11 3.74
CA GLY A 89 2.15 4.92 2.63
C GLY A 89 1.95 4.30 1.25
N SER A 90 1.98 2.97 1.16
CA SER A 90 1.77 2.21 -0.08
C SER A 90 0.72 1.10 0.05
N LYS A 91 0.53 0.60 1.27
CA LYS A 91 -0.47 -0.40 1.62
C LYS A 91 -0.97 -0.17 3.04
N CYS A 92 -2.09 -0.79 3.36
CA CYS A 92 -2.58 -0.83 4.73
C CYS A 92 -1.71 -1.77 5.57
N LEU A 93 -1.39 -1.38 6.80
CA LEU A 93 -0.60 -2.17 7.73
C LEU A 93 -1.50 -3.02 8.62
N LYS A 94 -0.98 -4.17 9.07
CA LYS A 94 -1.62 -5.07 10.04
C LYS A 94 -0.81 -5.15 11.33
N LYS A 95 -1.42 -5.77 12.35
CA LYS A 95 -0.73 -6.07 13.60
C LYS A 95 0.51 -6.94 13.31
N GLY A 96 1.66 -6.52 13.84
CA GLY A 96 2.94 -7.20 13.64
C GLY A 96 3.83 -6.53 12.58
N ASP A 97 3.28 -5.62 11.78
CA ASP A 97 4.11 -4.77 10.92
C ASP A 97 5.00 -3.84 11.75
N THR A 98 6.10 -3.43 11.14
CA THR A 98 7.21 -2.73 11.77
C THR A 98 7.45 -1.37 11.10
N CYS A 99 8.38 -0.58 11.63
CA CYS A 99 8.80 0.66 11.00
C CYS A 99 9.25 0.46 9.54
N LYS A 100 9.87 -0.67 9.23
CA LYS A 100 10.38 -0.96 7.87
C LYS A 100 9.27 -1.10 6.83
N ASP A 101 8.04 -1.38 7.27
CA ASP A 101 6.87 -1.52 6.40
C ASP A 101 6.24 -0.16 6.04
N ILE A 102 6.69 0.94 6.68
CA ILE A 102 6.26 2.30 6.36
C ILE A 102 7.05 2.82 5.15
N ALA A 103 6.32 3.17 4.09
CA ALA A 103 6.88 3.57 2.80
C ALA A 103 6.92 5.08 2.56
N THR A 104 6.39 5.89 3.48
CA THR A 104 6.38 7.36 3.31
C THR A 104 6.96 8.11 4.52
N PRO A 105 7.76 9.16 4.29
CA PRO A 105 8.38 9.93 5.38
C PRO A 105 7.35 10.55 6.33
N GLY A 106 6.23 11.06 5.80
CA GLY A 106 5.18 11.69 6.61
C GLY A 106 4.54 10.72 7.59
N VAL A 107 4.22 9.50 7.15
CA VAL A 107 3.70 8.45 8.04
C VAL A 107 4.75 8.02 9.05
N CYS A 108 6.01 7.88 8.61
CA CYS A 108 7.13 7.50 9.48
C CYS A 108 7.36 8.48 10.62
N ASN A 109 7.37 9.79 10.32
CA ASN A 109 7.57 10.84 11.32
C ASN A 109 6.41 10.92 12.34
N ASP A 110 5.22 10.46 11.94
CA ASP A 110 4.03 10.39 12.78
C ASP A 110 3.73 8.96 13.29
N ALA A 111 4.65 7.99 13.14
CA ALA A 111 4.35 6.56 13.27
C ALA A 111 3.81 6.18 14.66
N ILE A 112 4.32 6.81 15.72
CA ILE A 112 3.82 6.58 17.09
C ILE A 112 2.35 7.01 17.21
N ARG A 113 2.02 8.20 16.69
CA ARG A 113 0.67 8.76 16.79
C ARG A 113 -0.33 8.05 15.89
N ARG A 114 0.07 7.72 14.65
CA ARG A 114 -0.81 7.15 13.63
C ARG A 114 -0.94 5.64 13.72
N LEU A 115 0.14 4.95 14.08
CA LEU A 115 0.27 3.50 13.96
C LEU A 115 0.67 2.83 15.28
N GLY A 116 0.97 3.59 16.34
CA GLY A 116 1.50 3.04 17.58
C GLY A 116 2.90 2.43 17.44
N LEU A 117 3.63 2.73 16.36
CA LEU A 117 4.95 2.17 16.09
C LEU A 117 6.05 3.13 16.55
N ASN A 118 6.91 2.66 17.46
CA ASN A 118 8.05 3.44 17.94
C ASN A 118 9.19 3.41 16.93
N CYS A 119 9.16 4.34 15.99
CA CYS A 119 10.18 4.49 14.96
C CYS A 119 11.13 5.64 15.28
N ARG A 120 12.39 5.49 14.86
CA ARG A 120 13.45 6.48 15.07
C ARG A 120 13.39 7.65 14.08
N GLY A 121 12.69 7.46 12.96
CA GLY A 121 12.52 8.48 11.91
C GLY A 121 12.86 7.94 10.53
N TRP A 122 12.70 8.78 9.50
CA TRP A 122 12.87 8.36 8.11
C TRP A 122 14.35 8.21 7.74
N GLY A 123 14.74 7.03 7.23
CA GLY A 123 16.12 6.71 6.85
C GLY A 123 16.47 6.96 5.39
N GLY A 124 15.51 7.38 4.55
CA GLY A 124 15.71 7.64 3.12
C GLY A 124 14.80 6.80 2.24
N SER A 125 14.86 5.48 2.39
CA SER A 125 14.01 4.52 1.67
C SER A 125 12.96 3.83 2.56
N ALA A 126 13.18 3.82 3.87
CA ALA A 126 12.28 3.21 4.84
C ALA A 126 12.36 3.95 6.19
N CYS A 127 11.38 3.71 7.06
CA CYS A 127 11.43 4.20 8.43
C CYS A 127 12.39 3.35 9.28
N LEU A 128 13.25 4.01 10.04
CA LEU A 128 14.21 3.37 10.92
C LEU A 128 13.55 2.87 12.19
N SER A 129 13.88 1.64 12.56
CA SER A 129 13.56 1.03 13.85
C SER A 129 14.57 1.47 14.93
N PRO A 130 14.24 1.35 16.22
CA PRO A 130 15.17 1.71 17.30
C PRO A 130 16.48 0.92 17.31
N LYS A 131 16.55 -0.22 16.61
CA LYS A 131 17.75 -1.07 16.52
C LYS A 131 18.54 -0.89 15.21
N ASP A 132 18.03 -0.10 14.27
CA ASP A 132 18.74 0.14 13.01
C ASP A 132 20.00 0.97 13.24
N LYS A 133 20.95 0.87 12.32
CA LYS A 133 22.28 1.51 12.38
C LYS A 133 22.46 2.53 11.26
N CYS A 134 23.60 3.21 11.24
CA CYS A 134 23.94 4.15 10.16
C CYS A 134 23.80 3.53 8.77
N ALA A 135 24.23 2.28 8.56
CA ALA A 135 24.14 1.60 7.27
C ALA A 135 22.69 1.46 6.73
N ASN A 136 21.68 1.65 7.57
CA ASN A 136 20.27 1.65 7.16
C ASN A 136 19.80 3.02 6.65
N ILE A 137 20.62 4.07 6.76
CA ILE A 137 20.38 5.35 6.12
C ILE A 137 20.85 5.25 4.66
N THR A 138 19.90 5.43 3.75
CA THR A 138 20.09 5.29 2.29
C THR A 138 20.08 6.63 1.57
N SER A 139 20.12 7.74 2.31
CA SER A 139 20.21 9.09 1.76
C SER A 139 21.46 9.78 2.29
N GLU A 140 22.32 10.23 1.38
CA GLU A 140 23.51 11.01 1.73
C GLU A 140 23.15 12.26 2.55
N TYR A 141 22.09 12.97 2.17
CA TYR A 141 21.62 14.15 2.90
C TYR A 141 21.25 13.82 4.36
N LEU A 142 20.52 12.73 4.58
CA LEU A 142 20.16 12.29 5.93
C LEU A 142 21.38 11.77 6.71
N CYS A 143 22.36 11.18 6.02
CA CYS A 143 23.59 10.69 6.64
C CYS A 143 24.43 11.83 7.22
N ARG A 144 24.52 12.96 6.51
CA ARG A 144 25.28 14.15 6.96
C ARG A 144 24.80 14.68 8.31
N ASP A 145 23.49 14.66 8.54
CA ASP A 145 22.86 15.15 9.78
C ASP A 145 22.49 14.01 10.75
N ALA A 146 22.94 12.77 10.50
CA ALA A 146 22.40 11.59 11.17
C ALA A 146 22.56 11.63 12.70
N ASN A 147 23.69 12.15 13.18
CA ASN A 147 23.99 12.20 14.62
C ASN A 147 23.13 13.24 15.36
N GLU A 148 22.65 14.27 14.66
CA GLU A 148 21.74 15.27 15.22
C GLU A 148 20.28 14.80 15.15
N ARG A 149 19.91 14.13 14.05
CA ARG A 149 18.53 13.68 13.79
C ARG A 149 18.17 12.41 14.56
N PHE A 150 19.11 11.49 14.71
CA PHE A 150 18.87 10.16 15.24
C PHE A 150 19.66 9.95 16.53
N THR A 151 19.00 10.09 17.66
CA THR A 151 19.62 9.90 18.97
C THR A 151 20.34 8.56 19.07
N GLY A 152 21.63 8.58 19.40
CA GLY A 152 22.47 7.39 19.57
C GLY A 152 23.08 6.83 18.29
N PHE A 153 22.98 7.55 17.16
CA PHE A 153 23.81 7.26 15.99
C PHE A 153 25.19 7.92 16.14
N ASN A 154 26.22 7.21 15.68
CA ASN A 154 27.62 7.67 15.62
C ASN A 154 28.15 7.49 14.20
N CYS A 155 27.41 8.02 13.22
CA CYS A 155 27.77 7.92 11.82
C CYS A 155 28.98 8.82 11.53
N THR A 156 29.87 8.33 10.67
CA THR A 156 31.15 8.99 10.35
C THR A 156 31.20 9.60 8.95
N GLY A 157 30.19 9.33 8.14
CA GLY A 157 30.06 9.92 6.81
C GLY A 157 29.30 9.01 5.86
N TRP A 158 29.18 9.47 4.62
CA TRP A 158 28.61 8.71 3.51
C TRP A 158 29.72 8.04 2.70
N ASP A 159 29.55 6.77 2.39
CA ASP A 159 30.38 6.06 1.42
C ASP A 159 29.68 6.05 0.07
N SER A 160 30.22 6.79 -0.91
CA SER A 160 29.64 6.91 -2.25
C SER A 160 29.81 5.66 -3.10
N PHE A 161 30.76 4.77 -2.77
CA PHE A 161 30.94 3.51 -3.48
C PHE A 161 29.93 2.46 -3.00
N LEU A 162 29.66 2.43 -1.70
CA LEU A 162 28.71 1.51 -1.09
C LEU A 162 27.28 2.05 -1.01
N GLU A 163 27.07 3.32 -1.39
CA GLU A 163 25.79 4.04 -1.31
C GLU A 163 25.11 3.90 0.07
N GLN A 164 25.91 4.03 1.14
CA GLN A 164 25.41 3.86 2.51
C GLN A 164 26.13 4.78 3.51
N CYS A 165 25.46 5.07 4.61
CA CYS A 165 26.04 5.81 5.72
C CYS A 165 26.88 4.88 6.62
N ILE A 166 28.13 5.25 6.89
CA ILE A 166 29.08 4.41 7.62
C ILE A 166 29.16 4.81 9.10
N GLN A 167 29.46 3.84 9.95
CA GLN A 167 29.68 3.99 11.40
C GLN A 167 31.11 3.54 11.74
N ARG A 168 31.76 4.21 12.70
CA ARG A 168 33.00 3.72 13.33
C ARG A 168 32.70 2.88 14.56
#